data_AF-K6D5E3-F1
#
_entry.id   AF-K6D5E3-F1
#
_cell.length_a   1.000
_cell.length_b   1.000
_cell.length_c   1.000
_cell.angle_alpha   90.00
_cell.angle_beta   90.00
_cell.angle_gamma   90.00
#
_symmetry.space_group_name_H-M   'P 1'
#
loop_
_entity.id
_entity.type
_entity.pdbx_description
1 polymer ?
#
loop_
_entity_poly.entity_id
_entity_poly.type
_entity_poly.pdbx_seq_one_letter_code
_entity_poly.pdbx_strand_id
1 'polypeptide(L)'
;MLKKIDSNQMGSSNLGWLRSKFHFSFAEYYNPDNIQFGVLRVINDDLINPQTGFGTHPHRDMEIISYAVNGELTHGDSMGNKNTITRGHVQYMSAGTGVLHSEHNLGVDTLRLLQIWILPDQYGYTPNYGDYRFNWDDRKNKWLHMVSGVGGDAPIQIHQDANIYSLELEQGKEIGFPVKEGRQAYLVQIEGISTINGIELNDRDGMEIVEEDITIQSENTSHILIIEMKKSDQ
;
A
#
# COMPACT_ATOMS: atom_id res chain seq x y z
N MET A 1 -9.86 9.99 15.87
CA MET A 1 -9.15 11.15 15.28
C MET A 1 -8.97 10.90 13.80
N LEU A 2 -9.28 11.89 12.96
CA LEU A 2 -9.07 11.84 11.51
C LEU A 2 -8.16 12.98 11.06
N LYS A 3 -7.14 12.68 10.25
CA LYS A 3 -6.25 13.69 9.65
C LYS A 3 -6.03 13.37 8.18
N LYS A 4 -6.56 14.24 7.31
CA LYS A 4 -6.32 14.18 5.87
C LYS A 4 -4.86 14.52 5.54
N ILE A 5 -4.28 13.77 4.62
CA ILE A 5 -2.98 14.01 4.00
C ILE A 5 -3.24 14.37 2.53
N ASP A 6 -3.21 15.67 2.23
CA ASP A 6 -3.43 16.18 0.87
C ASP A 6 -2.25 15.78 -0.03
N SER A 7 -2.57 15.09 -1.13
CA SER A 7 -1.57 14.58 -2.05
C SER A 7 -0.75 15.69 -2.72
N ASN A 8 -1.23 16.93 -2.75
CA ASN A 8 -0.48 18.09 -3.26
C ASN A 8 0.59 18.59 -2.28
N GLN A 9 0.52 18.17 -1.01
CA GLN A 9 1.48 18.52 0.04
C GLN A 9 2.51 17.41 0.29
N MET A 10 2.31 16.23 -0.34
CA MET A 10 3.22 15.10 -0.24
C MET A 10 4.57 15.37 -0.92
N GLY A 11 5.60 14.67 -0.46
CA GLY A 11 6.89 14.63 -1.16
C GLY A 11 6.73 14.03 -2.55
N SER A 12 7.61 14.42 -3.48
CA SER A 12 7.63 13.82 -4.82
C SER A 12 9.03 13.77 -5.40
N SER A 13 9.22 12.86 -6.36
CA SER A 13 10.43 12.72 -7.15
C SER A 13 10.08 12.45 -8.61
N ASN A 14 10.96 12.89 -9.52
CA ASN A 14 10.85 12.62 -10.95
C ASN A 14 12.24 12.34 -11.53
N LEU A 15 12.51 11.08 -11.85
CA LEU A 15 13.76 10.60 -12.46
C LEU A 15 13.62 10.37 -13.97
N GLY A 16 12.59 10.94 -14.59
CA GLY A 16 12.24 10.75 -16.00
C GLY A 16 11.50 9.44 -16.25
N TRP A 17 12.09 8.29 -15.87
CA TRP A 17 11.48 6.97 -16.01
C TRP A 17 10.55 6.60 -14.83
N LEU A 18 10.81 7.17 -13.65
CA LEU A 18 10.05 7.00 -12.43
C LEU A 18 9.51 8.36 -11.96
N ARG A 19 8.23 8.43 -11.65
CA ARG A 19 7.62 9.53 -10.91
C ARG A 19 6.97 8.98 -9.66
N SER A 20 7.38 9.49 -8.50
CA SER A 20 6.93 8.98 -7.21
C SER A 20 6.25 10.09 -6.41
N LYS A 21 5.18 9.73 -5.71
CA LYS A 21 4.59 10.55 -4.64
C LYS A 21 4.76 9.82 -3.31
N PHE A 22 5.29 10.52 -2.32
CA PHE A 22 5.71 9.95 -1.04
C PHE A 22 4.76 10.39 0.08
N HIS A 23 4.05 9.42 0.67
CA HIS A 23 3.19 9.69 1.83
C HIS A 23 4.01 9.97 3.11
N PHE A 24 5.23 9.44 3.18
CA PHE A 24 6.18 9.61 4.29
C PHE A 24 7.56 9.99 3.76
N SER A 25 8.47 10.38 4.65
CA SER A 25 9.86 10.67 4.31
C SER A 25 10.56 9.46 3.69
N PHE A 26 11.08 9.62 2.47
CA PHE A 26 11.68 8.56 1.70
C PHE A 26 12.70 9.10 0.70
N ALA A 27 13.76 8.32 0.45
CA ALA A 27 14.89 8.71 -0.40
C ALA A 27 15.42 10.11 -0.07
N GLU A 28 15.53 10.99 -1.06
CA GLU A 28 16.03 12.36 -0.91
C GLU A 28 15.01 13.31 -0.25
N TYR A 29 13.73 12.91 -0.17
CA TYR A 29 12.68 13.70 0.48
C TYR A 29 12.63 13.41 1.98
N TYR A 30 12.80 14.47 2.78
CA TYR A 30 12.81 14.38 4.22
C TYR A 30 11.91 15.42 4.87
N ASN A 31 10.98 14.95 5.69
CA ASN A 31 10.15 15.73 6.59
C ASN A 31 10.20 15.07 8.00
N PRO A 32 10.87 15.69 8.99
CA PRO A 32 11.04 15.09 10.32
C PRO A 32 9.71 14.83 11.04
N ASP A 33 8.65 15.56 10.69
CA ASP A 33 7.32 15.43 11.29
C ASP A 33 6.46 14.35 10.59
N ASN A 34 6.99 13.71 9.55
CA ASN A 34 6.29 12.71 8.75
C ASN A 34 7.24 11.59 8.29
N ILE A 35 7.78 10.84 9.25
CA ILE A 35 8.70 9.73 9.00
C ILE A 35 7.97 8.39 8.76
N GLN A 36 6.89 8.15 9.52
CA GLN A 36 6.08 6.94 9.50
C GLN A 36 4.77 7.18 10.25
N PHE A 37 3.82 6.26 10.12
CA PHE A 37 2.59 6.22 10.92
C PHE A 37 2.46 4.84 11.57
N GLY A 38 2.63 4.75 12.89
CA GLY A 38 2.74 3.45 13.56
C GLY A 38 3.89 2.62 13.01
N VAL A 39 3.59 1.41 12.53
CA VAL A 39 4.57 0.49 11.91
C VAL A 39 4.71 0.67 10.40
N LEU A 40 3.87 1.50 9.79
CA LEU A 40 3.87 1.80 8.36
C LEU A 40 4.94 2.85 8.03
N ARG A 41 6.02 2.42 7.37
CA ARG A 41 7.22 3.22 7.13
C ARG A 41 7.22 3.90 5.76
N VAL A 42 6.64 3.28 4.74
CA VAL A 42 6.62 3.79 3.36
C VAL A 42 5.27 3.51 2.73
N ILE A 43 4.72 4.51 2.06
CA ILE A 43 3.76 4.35 0.95
C ILE A 43 4.24 5.27 -0.16
N ASN A 44 4.61 4.67 -1.29
CA ASN A 44 4.94 5.40 -2.51
C ASN A 44 3.89 5.08 -3.58
N ASP A 45 3.31 6.12 -4.18
CA ASP A 45 2.48 6.00 -5.39
C ASP A 45 3.36 6.29 -6.61
N ASP A 46 3.82 5.22 -7.24
CA ASP A 46 4.84 5.23 -8.28
C ASP A 46 4.21 5.08 -9.66
N LEU A 47 4.66 5.91 -10.60
CA LEU A 47 4.43 5.79 -12.03
C LEU A 47 5.73 5.39 -12.71
N ILE A 48 5.76 4.21 -13.32
CA ILE A 48 6.95 3.62 -13.94
C ILE A 48 6.72 3.48 -15.45
N ASN A 49 7.59 4.10 -16.25
CA ASN A 49 7.48 4.09 -17.70
C ASN A 49 7.67 2.67 -18.28
N PRO A 50 7.10 2.40 -19.46
CA PRO A 50 7.29 1.12 -20.16
C PRO A 50 8.76 0.78 -20.35
N GLN A 51 9.09 -0.51 -20.22
CA GLN A 51 10.45 -1.05 -20.41
C GLN A 51 11.52 -0.47 -19.45
N THR A 52 11.10 0.03 -18.29
CA THR A 52 11.99 0.56 -17.26
C THR A 52 11.68 -0.07 -15.90
N GLY A 53 12.51 0.20 -14.89
CA GLY A 53 12.34 -0.42 -13.59
C GLY A 53 13.49 -0.17 -12.64
N PHE A 54 13.30 -0.66 -11.42
CA PHE A 54 14.32 -0.74 -10.40
C PHE A 54 15.23 -1.95 -10.70
N GLY A 55 16.50 -1.66 -10.97
CA GLY A 55 17.54 -2.69 -11.05
C GLY A 55 17.72 -3.44 -9.71
N THR A 56 18.58 -4.45 -9.71
CA THR A 56 18.79 -5.28 -8.50
C THR A 56 19.28 -4.46 -7.32
N HIS A 57 18.53 -4.47 -6.21
CA HIS A 57 18.85 -3.75 -4.97
C HIS A 57 18.50 -4.57 -3.72
N PRO A 58 19.14 -4.29 -2.57
CA PRO A 58 18.91 -5.04 -1.34
C PRO A 58 17.76 -4.47 -0.50
N HIS A 59 17.05 -5.37 0.17
CA HIS A 59 16.25 -5.07 1.36
C HIS A 59 16.65 -5.98 2.51
N ARG A 60 16.34 -5.54 3.72
CA ARG A 60 16.56 -6.27 4.96
C ARG A 60 15.52 -5.82 5.98
N ASP A 61 15.04 -6.74 6.80
CA ASP A 61 14.23 -6.43 7.98
C ASP A 61 13.01 -5.53 7.68
N MET A 62 12.27 -5.84 6.61
CA MET A 62 11.09 -5.10 6.14
C MET A 62 10.06 -6.04 5.50
N GLU A 63 8.78 -5.83 5.78
CA GLU A 63 7.67 -6.44 5.05
C GLU A 63 7.26 -5.50 3.92
N ILE A 64 7.44 -5.94 2.67
CA ILE A 64 7.22 -5.13 1.47
C ILE A 64 6.02 -5.69 0.71
N ILE A 65 5.03 -4.84 0.49
CA ILE A 65 3.81 -5.15 -0.25
C ILE A 65 3.72 -4.22 -1.47
N SER A 66 3.60 -4.83 -2.64
CA SER A 66 3.46 -4.11 -3.92
C SER A 66 2.06 -4.35 -4.46
N TYR A 67 1.26 -3.28 -4.57
CA TYR A 67 -0.12 -3.33 -5.06
C TYR A 67 -0.24 -2.67 -6.43
N ALA A 68 -0.46 -3.48 -7.47
CA ALA A 68 -0.56 -2.97 -8.84
C ALA A 68 -1.92 -2.28 -9.04
N VAL A 69 -1.90 -0.95 -9.24
CA VAL A 69 -3.11 -0.16 -9.51
C VAL A 69 -3.47 -0.24 -10.98
N ASN A 70 -2.48 -0.10 -11.87
CA ASN A 70 -2.68 -0.21 -13.32
C ASN A 70 -1.37 -0.64 -14.02
N GLY A 71 -1.47 -1.25 -15.20
CA GLY A 71 -0.31 -1.77 -15.93
C GLY A 71 0.23 -3.07 -15.34
N GLU A 72 1.51 -3.35 -15.58
CA GLU A 72 2.15 -4.64 -15.27
C GLU A 72 3.45 -4.44 -14.49
N LEU A 73 3.57 -5.10 -13.33
CA LEU A 73 4.82 -5.18 -12.57
C LEU A 73 5.41 -6.57 -12.76
N THR A 74 6.63 -6.65 -13.31
CA THR A 74 7.41 -7.88 -13.41
C THR A 74 8.54 -7.88 -12.40
N HIS A 75 8.51 -8.87 -11.51
CA HIS A 75 9.51 -9.10 -10.48
C HIS A 75 10.58 -10.08 -10.94
N GLY A 76 11.78 -9.92 -10.39
CA GLY A 76 12.83 -10.92 -10.39
C GLY A 76 13.68 -10.82 -9.13
N ASP A 77 14.01 -11.94 -8.49
CA ASP A 77 14.86 -11.98 -7.29
C ASP A 77 15.99 -13.02 -7.32
N SER A 78 16.86 -12.92 -6.31
CA SER A 78 17.99 -13.82 -6.07
C SER A 78 17.59 -15.26 -5.67
N MET A 79 16.31 -15.52 -5.37
CA MET A 79 15.79 -16.86 -5.10
C MET A 79 15.33 -17.57 -6.40
N GLY A 80 15.36 -16.85 -7.53
CA GLY A 80 15.00 -17.37 -8.85
C GLY A 80 13.53 -17.16 -9.21
N ASN A 81 12.78 -16.39 -8.42
CA ASN A 81 11.39 -16.07 -8.76
C ASN A 81 11.34 -15.07 -9.91
N LYS A 82 10.37 -15.25 -10.82
CA LYS A 82 10.07 -14.29 -11.89
C LYS A 82 8.59 -14.34 -12.25
N ASN A 83 7.83 -13.35 -11.79
CA ASN A 83 6.39 -13.29 -11.99
C ASN A 83 5.96 -11.89 -12.42
N THR A 84 4.83 -11.81 -13.12
CA THR A 84 4.20 -10.55 -13.49
C THR A 84 2.83 -10.46 -12.83
N ILE A 85 2.60 -9.36 -12.11
CA ILE A 85 1.31 -9.00 -11.50
C ILE A 85 0.69 -7.81 -12.25
N THR A 86 -0.64 -7.71 -12.18
CA THR A 86 -1.44 -6.71 -12.91
C THR A 86 -2.49 -6.11 -11.96
N ARG A 87 -3.32 -5.19 -12.45
CA ARG A 87 -4.34 -4.47 -11.66
C ARG A 87 -5.02 -5.35 -10.59
N GLY A 88 -4.91 -4.94 -9.33
CA GLY A 88 -5.55 -5.54 -8.18
C GLY A 88 -4.86 -6.78 -7.59
N HIS A 89 -3.80 -7.28 -8.23
CA HIS A 89 -2.93 -8.31 -7.68
C HIS A 89 -1.92 -7.71 -6.71
N VAL A 90 -1.40 -8.55 -5.82
CA VAL A 90 -0.43 -8.18 -4.79
C VAL A 90 0.81 -9.04 -4.94
N GLN A 91 1.98 -8.41 -4.86
CA GLN A 91 3.25 -9.07 -4.59
C GLN A 91 3.64 -8.75 -3.14
N TYR A 92 4.23 -9.72 -2.44
CA TYR A 92 4.66 -9.57 -1.06
C TYR A 92 6.04 -10.20 -0.85
N MET A 93 6.80 -9.58 0.03
CA MET A 93 8.15 -10.02 0.38
C MET A 93 8.46 -9.68 1.83
N SER A 94 8.84 -10.69 2.61
CA SER A 94 9.46 -10.50 3.91
C SER A 94 10.96 -10.52 3.70
N ALA A 95 11.64 -9.37 3.82
CA ALA A 95 13.05 -9.25 3.47
C ALA A 95 13.98 -9.96 4.48
N GLY A 96 13.59 -10.01 5.75
CA GLY A 96 14.28 -10.80 6.77
C GLY A 96 15.78 -10.56 6.85
N THR A 97 16.57 -11.64 6.91
CA THR A 97 18.05 -11.59 6.91
C THR A 97 18.69 -10.92 5.68
N GLY A 98 17.91 -10.69 4.62
CA GLY A 98 18.33 -9.96 3.43
C GLY A 98 17.89 -10.65 2.14
N VAL A 99 17.47 -9.83 1.17
CA VAL A 99 17.09 -10.27 -0.18
C VAL A 99 17.53 -9.25 -1.22
N LEU A 100 18.02 -9.73 -2.36
CA LEU A 100 18.25 -8.91 -3.56
C LEU A 100 17.11 -9.16 -4.54
N HIS A 101 16.50 -8.08 -5.01
CA HIS A 101 15.38 -8.14 -5.95
C HIS A 101 15.39 -6.97 -6.95
N SER A 102 14.57 -7.09 -7.98
CA SER A 102 14.42 -6.13 -9.06
C SER A 102 12.98 -6.12 -9.54
N GLU A 103 12.51 -4.95 -9.97
CA GLU A 103 11.10 -4.68 -10.26
C GLU A 103 11.01 -3.84 -11.53
N HIS A 104 10.43 -4.39 -12.59
CA HIS A 104 10.39 -3.76 -13.90
C HIS A 104 8.97 -3.71 -14.46
N ASN A 105 8.65 -2.60 -15.11
CA ASN A 105 7.52 -2.54 -16.03
C ASN A 105 7.98 -3.07 -17.39
N LEU A 106 7.81 -4.36 -17.64
CA LEU A 106 8.06 -4.98 -18.96
C LEU A 106 6.85 -4.90 -19.90
N GLY A 107 5.78 -4.21 -19.48
CA GLY A 107 4.61 -3.93 -20.31
C GLY A 107 4.84 -2.76 -21.28
N VAL A 108 3.80 -2.46 -22.04
CA VAL A 108 3.79 -1.36 -23.03
C VAL A 108 3.19 -0.06 -22.50
N ASP A 109 2.39 -0.15 -21.43
CA ASP A 109 1.74 0.99 -20.80
C ASP A 109 2.48 1.43 -19.53
N THR A 110 2.19 2.64 -19.04
CA THR A 110 2.73 3.10 -17.74
C THR A 110 2.14 2.27 -16.60
N LEU A 111 3.01 1.70 -15.77
CA LEU A 111 2.63 1.02 -14.53
C LEU A 111 2.36 2.07 -13.45
N ARG A 112 1.22 1.95 -12.74
CA ARG A 112 0.97 2.63 -11.46
C ARG A 112 0.98 1.61 -10.34
N LEU A 113 1.85 1.82 -9.35
CA LEU A 113 2.12 0.87 -8.27
C LEU A 113 2.07 1.59 -6.92
N LEU A 114 1.45 0.97 -5.91
CA LEU A 114 1.69 1.34 -4.53
C LEU A 114 2.76 0.43 -3.93
N GLN A 115 3.87 1.01 -3.50
CA GLN A 115 4.93 0.33 -2.73
C GLN A 115 4.74 0.65 -1.24
N ILE A 116 4.41 -0.38 -0.46
CA ILE A 116 4.02 -0.26 0.95
C ILE A 116 5.03 -1.03 1.79
N TRP A 117 5.70 -0.36 2.73
CA TRP A 117 6.68 -0.98 3.61
C TRP A 117 6.23 -0.90 5.06
N ILE A 118 6.20 -2.05 5.72
CA ILE A 118 5.78 -2.23 7.10
C ILE A 118 6.95 -2.81 7.88
N LEU A 119 7.27 -2.19 9.02
CA LEU A 119 8.28 -2.72 9.93
C LEU A 119 7.81 -4.07 10.48
N PRO A 120 8.64 -5.13 10.47
CA PRO A 120 8.30 -6.38 11.13
C PRO A 120 8.33 -6.21 12.66
N ASP A 121 7.69 -7.13 13.37
CA ASP A 121 7.67 -7.18 14.83
C ASP A 121 9.01 -7.61 15.44
N GLN A 122 9.87 -8.28 14.67
CA GLN A 122 11.24 -8.60 15.00
C GLN A 122 12.13 -8.65 13.75
N TYR A 123 13.44 -8.56 13.98
CA TYR A 123 14.45 -8.64 12.93
C TYR A 123 14.91 -10.08 12.69
N GLY A 124 15.45 -10.34 11.50
CA GLY A 124 16.12 -11.59 11.18
C GLY A 124 15.20 -12.76 10.84
N TYR A 125 13.95 -12.49 10.41
CA TYR A 125 13.11 -13.53 9.82
C TYR A 125 13.78 -14.17 8.58
N THR A 126 13.37 -15.39 8.26
CA THR A 126 13.76 -16.03 7.00
C THR A 126 13.13 -15.27 5.83
N PRO A 127 13.90 -14.89 4.79
CA PRO A 127 13.33 -14.23 3.62
C PRO A 127 12.21 -15.05 2.98
N ASN A 128 11.15 -14.39 2.58
CA ASN A 128 10.00 -14.99 1.91
C ASN A 128 9.54 -14.08 0.76
N TYR A 129 9.00 -14.69 -0.30
CA TYR A 129 8.44 -13.99 -1.45
C TYR A 129 7.23 -14.74 -2.00
N GLY A 130 6.24 -14.00 -2.47
CA GLY A 130 5.18 -14.54 -3.30
C GLY A 130 4.35 -13.45 -3.98
N ASP A 131 3.40 -13.91 -4.80
CA ASP A 131 2.33 -13.08 -5.33
C ASP A 131 0.98 -13.75 -5.11
N TYR A 132 -0.07 -12.93 -5.04
CA TYR A 132 -1.44 -13.39 -4.93
C TYR A 132 -2.34 -12.66 -5.93
N ARG A 133 -3.12 -13.45 -6.68
CA ARG A 133 -4.03 -12.98 -7.73
C ARG A 133 -5.45 -12.97 -7.21
N PHE A 134 -5.86 -11.83 -6.66
CA PHE A 134 -7.24 -11.63 -6.22
C PHE A 134 -8.17 -11.40 -7.42
N ASN A 135 -9.39 -11.91 -7.37
CA ASN A 135 -10.42 -11.50 -8.30
C ASN A 135 -10.81 -10.04 -8.01
N TRP A 136 -10.99 -9.24 -9.06
CA TRP A 136 -11.38 -7.84 -8.91
C TRP A 136 -12.77 -7.71 -8.26
N ASP A 137 -13.72 -8.60 -8.60
CA ASP A 137 -15.08 -8.57 -8.04
C ASP A 137 -15.12 -8.81 -6.53
N ASP A 138 -14.04 -9.33 -5.93
CA ASP A 138 -13.96 -9.57 -4.49
C ASP A 138 -13.80 -8.28 -3.66
N ARG A 139 -13.60 -7.12 -4.30
CA ARG A 139 -13.55 -5.82 -3.61
C ARG A 139 -14.70 -4.88 -3.97
N LYS A 140 -15.63 -5.28 -4.84
CA LYS A 140 -16.76 -4.43 -5.25
C LYS A 140 -17.78 -4.29 -4.13
N ASN A 141 -17.97 -3.06 -3.64
CA ASN A 141 -18.86 -2.68 -2.55
C ASN A 141 -18.70 -3.52 -1.28
N LYS A 142 -17.52 -4.11 -1.08
CA LYS A 142 -17.18 -4.94 0.09
C LYS A 142 -15.67 -4.87 0.34
N TRP A 143 -15.26 -4.97 1.60
CA TRP A 143 -13.84 -5.01 1.95
C TRP A 143 -13.22 -6.35 1.57
N LEU A 144 -12.21 -6.32 0.71
CA LEU A 144 -11.35 -7.46 0.43
C LEU A 144 -10.16 -7.45 1.39
N HIS A 145 -10.09 -8.40 2.32
CA HIS A 145 -8.95 -8.59 3.21
C HIS A 145 -7.81 -9.30 2.49
N MET A 146 -6.75 -8.56 2.18
CA MET A 146 -5.64 -9.05 1.35
C MET A 146 -4.46 -9.55 2.17
N VAL A 147 -4.12 -8.83 3.24
CA VAL A 147 -2.93 -9.09 4.08
C VAL A 147 -3.35 -9.10 5.54
N SER A 148 -2.77 -10.00 6.32
CA SER A 148 -2.93 -10.08 7.79
C SER A 148 -1.61 -10.42 8.47
N GLY A 149 -1.52 -10.22 9.78
CA GLY A 149 -0.43 -10.79 10.56
C GLY A 149 -0.43 -12.32 10.54
N VAL A 150 0.72 -12.95 10.80
CA VAL A 150 0.82 -14.42 10.91
C VAL A 150 -0.25 -14.97 11.88
N GLY A 151 -0.99 -15.97 11.42
CA GLY A 151 -2.11 -16.57 12.15
C GLY A 151 -3.47 -15.92 11.90
N GLY A 152 -3.53 -14.85 11.09
CA GLY A 152 -4.77 -14.28 10.56
C GLY A 152 -5.40 -15.09 9.43
N ASP A 153 -6.49 -14.56 8.87
CA ASP A 153 -7.37 -15.20 7.89
C ASP A 153 -7.14 -14.75 6.43
N ALA A 154 -6.31 -13.73 6.21
CA ALA A 154 -5.95 -13.30 4.86
C ALA A 154 -4.94 -14.26 4.22
N PRO A 155 -4.98 -14.43 2.88
CA PRO A 155 -4.08 -15.37 2.19
C PRO A 155 -2.62 -14.92 2.18
N ILE A 156 -2.35 -13.62 2.34
CA ILE A 156 -1.00 -13.08 2.52
C ILE A 156 -0.79 -12.83 4.01
N GLN A 157 0.29 -13.39 4.55
CA GLN A 157 0.66 -13.23 5.94
C GLN A 157 2.00 -12.49 6.06
N ILE A 158 2.05 -11.50 6.94
CA ILE A 158 3.25 -10.72 7.26
C ILE A 158 3.61 -10.83 8.74
N HIS A 159 4.86 -10.56 9.05
CA HIS A 159 5.37 -10.58 10.42
C HIS A 159 5.12 -9.28 11.18
N GLN A 160 3.86 -8.82 11.20
CA GLN A 160 3.45 -7.64 11.96
C GLN A 160 1.95 -7.72 12.28
N ASP A 161 1.52 -7.11 13.39
CA ASP A 161 0.11 -6.86 13.71
C ASP A 161 -0.45 -5.73 12.84
N ALA A 162 -0.62 -6.05 11.56
CA ALA A 162 -1.19 -5.17 10.55
C ALA A 162 -2.03 -5.97 9.53
N ASN A 163 -3.03 -5.29 8.98
CA ASN A 163 -3.96 -5.80 7.98
C ASN A 163 -4.02 -4.84 6.80
N ILE A 164 -4.21 -5.37 5.58
CA ILE A 164 -4.44 -4.54 4.39
C ILE A 164 -5.73 -4.97 3.71
N TYR A 165 -6.60 -4.00 3.46
CA TYR A 165 -7.88 -4.16 2.79
C TYR A 165 -7.94 -3.33 1.51
N SER A 166 -8.67 -3.81 0.50
CA SER A 166 -9.04 -3.00 -0.68
C SER A 166 -10.54 -2.96 -0.90
N LEU A 167 -11.00 -1.91 -1.55
CA LEU A 167 -12.41 -1.65 -1.87
C LEU A 167 -12.52 -0.92 -3.20
N GLU A 168 -13.45 -1.34 -4.04
CA GLU A 168 -14.02 -0.54 -5.12
C GLU A 168 -15.46 -0.20 -4.72
N LEU A 169 -15.71 1.04 -4.34
CA LEU A 169 -17.02 1.53 -3.93
C LEU A 169 -17.69 2.24 -5.11
N GLU A 170 -18.84 1.75 -5.54
CA GLU A 170 -19.58 2.39 -6.62
C GLU A 170 -20.11 3.77 -6.21
N GLN A 171 -20.31 4.65 -7.19
CA GLN A 171 -20.89 5.97 -6.98
C GLN A 171 -22.18 5.93 -6.14
N GLY A 172 -22.26 6.81 -5.14
CA GLY A 172 -23.42 6.97 -4.26
C GLY A 172 -23.59 5.87 -3.21
N LYS A 173 -22.69 4.87 -3.18
CA LYS A 173 -22.68 3.85 -2.13
C LYS A 173 -21.96 4.34 -0.89
N GLU A 174 -22.27 3.67 0.22
CA GLU A 174 -21.67 3.90 1.53
C GLU A 174 -21.24 2.57 2.13
N ILE A 175 -20.11 2.56 2.84
CA ILE A 175 -19.63 1.42 3.62
C ILE A 175 -18.85 1.88 4.85
N GLY A 176 -19.01 1.16 5.97
CA GLY A 176 -18.25 1.40 7.19
C GLY A 176 -16.96 0.57 7.27
N PHE A 177 -15.99 1.05 8.04
CA PHE A 177 -14.81 0.28 8.44
C PHE A 177 -14.49 0.54 9.93
N PRO A 178 -14.40 -0.51 10.76
CA PRO A 178 -14.15 -0.33 12.18
C PRO A 178 -12.68 -0.03 12.47
N VAL A 179 -12.41 1.01 13.25
CA VAL A 179 -11.07 1.29 13.80
C VAL A 179 -11.23 1.42 15.31
N LYS A 180 -11.30 0.26 15.96
CA LYS A 180 -11.62 0.12 17.38
C LYS A 180 -10.56 0.76 18.28
N GLU A 181 -10.90 0.93 19.55
CA GLU A 181 -9.95 1.30 20.61
C GLU A 181 -8.70 0.41 20.58
N GLY A 182 -7.52 1.01 20.70
CA GLY A 182 -6.22 0.34 20.57
C GLY A 182 -5.77 0.08 19.13
N ARG A 183 -6.52 0.51 18.11
CA ARG A 183 -6.16 0.38 16.68
C ARG A 183 -6.07 1.74 15.99
N GLN A 184 -5.34 1.74 14.87
CA GLN A 184 -5.24 2.88 13.97
C GLN A 184 -5.19 2.39 12.52
N ALA A 185 -5.51 3.24 11.57
CA ALA A 185 -5.51 2.90 10.16
C ALA A 185 -4.97 4.05 9.31
N TYR A 186 -4.29 3.70 8.23
CA TYR A 186 -3.90 4.61 7.16
C TYR A 186 -4.70 4.27 5.91
N LEU A 187 -5.52 5.20 5.45
CA LEU A 187 -6.33 5.06 4.25
C LEU A 187 -5.66 5.78 3.08
N VAL A 188 -5.70 5.17 1.89
CA VAL A 188 -5.28 5.77 0.62
C VAL A 188 -6.47 5.78 -0.32
N GLN A 189 -6.89 6.97 -0.75
CA GLN A 189 -7.83 7.15 -1.85
C GLN A 189 -7.06 6.93 -3.15
N ILE A 190 -7.03 5.71 -3.68
CA ILE A 190 -6.22 5.39 -4.86
C ILE A 190 -6.77 6.08 -6.11
N GLU A 191 -8.08 5.95 -6.34
CA GLU A 191 -8.83 6.53 -7.45
C GLU A 191 -10.22 6.96 -6.95
N GLY A 192 -10.83 7.96 -7.58
CA GLY A 192 -12.13 8.50 -7.24
C GLY A 192 -12.11 9.57 -6.13
N ILE A 193 -13.31 9.99 -5.77
CA ILE A 193 -13.60 10.99 -4.76
C ILE A 193 -14.59 10.38 -3.78
N SER A 194 -14.26 10.46 -2.49
CA SER A 194 -15.11 9.99 -1.40
C SER A 194 -15.09 10.95 -0.23
N THR A 195 -16.15 10.94 0.56
CA THR A 195 -16.22 11.63 1.84
C THR A 195 -16.12 10.60 2.97
N ILE A 196 -15.20 10.83 3.93
CA ILE A 196 -14.96 9.96 5.08
C ILE A 196 -15.31 10.74 6.35
N ASN A 197 -16.37 10.34 7.05
CA ASN A 197 -16.93 11.07 8.21
C ASN A 197 -17.05 12.59 7.96
N GLY A 198 -17.43 12.99 6.73
CA GLY A 198 -17.56 14.41 6.34
C GLY A 198 -16.30 15.08 5.79
N ILE A 199 -15.17 14.38 5.70
CA ILE A 199 -13.92 14.89 5.12
C ILE A 199 -13.75 14.34 3.70
N GLU A 200 -13.71 15.22 2.70
CA GLU A 200 -13.51 14.85 1.29
C GLU A 200 -12.05 14.43 1.02
N LEU A 201 -11.88 13.30 0.34
CA LEU A 201 -10.62 12.81 -0.21
C LEU A 201 -10.71 12.70 -1.73
N ASN A 202 -9.69 13.23 -2.40
CA ASN A 202 -9.50 13.15 -3.84
C ASN A 202 -8.47 12.06 -4.18
N ASP A 203 -8.31 11.79 -5.48
CA ASP A 203 -7.26 10.91 -6.00
C ASP A 203 -5.91 11.15 -5.32
N ARG A 204 -5.34 10.07 -4.79
CA ARG A 204 -4.03 9.98 -4.12
C ARG A 204 -3.97 10.61 -2.74
N ASP A 205 -5.06 11.15 -2.20
CA ASP A 205 -5.08 11.62 -0.82
C ASP A 205 -4.91 10.45 0.15
N GLY A 206 -4.30 10.74 1.30
CA GLY A 206 -4.22 9.82 2.44
C GLY A 206 -5.09 10.28 3.60
N MET A 207 -5.34 9.40 4.56
CA MET A 207 -5.93 9.77 5.84
C MET A 207 -5.38 8.90 6.97
N GLU A 208 -4.89 9.54 8.03
CA GLU A 208 -4.59 8.90 9.31
C GLU A 208 -5.88 8.82 10.14
N ILE A 209 -6.16 7.64 10.68
CA ILE A 209 -7.37 7.34 11.46
C ILE A 209 -6.91 6.67 12.76
N VAL A 210 -7.33 7.20 13.92
CA VAL A 210 -6.97 6.64 15.23
C VAL A 210 -8.23 6.43 16.06
N GLU A 211 -8.49 5.18 16.45
CA GLU A 211 -9.57 4.78 17.37
C GLU A 211 -10.94 5.39 17.05
N GLU A 212 -11.27 5.48 15.76
CA GLU A 212 -12.52 6.06 15.28
C GLU A 212 -13.03 5.26 14.08
N ASP A 213 -14.19 4.62 14.25
CA ASP A 213 -14.90 3.97 13.16
C ASP A 213 -15.20 4.99 12.04
N ILE A 214 -14.98 4.59 10.80
CA ILE A 214 -15.20 5.44 9.63
C ILE A 214 -16.38 4.95 8.80
N THR A 215 -17.07 5.90 8.20
CA THR A 215 -18.06 5.70 7.15
C THR A 215 -17.57 6.41 5.90
N ILE A 216 -17.47 5.66 4.80
CA ILE A 216 -17.01 6.15 3.50
C ILE A 216 -18.22 6.25 2.58
N GLN A 217 -18.44 7.43 2.00
CA GLN A 217 -19.45 7.66 0.97
C GLN A 217 -18.77 8.06 -0.34
N SER A 218 -19.08 7.35 -1.42
CA SER A 218 -18.44 7.59 -2.73
C SER A 218 -19.20 8.63 -3.55
N GLU A 219 -18.52 9.65 -4.05
CA GLU A 219 -19.11 10.66 -4.95
C GLU A 219 -19.07 10.24 -6.41
N ASN A 220 -18.03 9.50 -6.80
CA ASN A 220 -17.90 8.72 -8.04
C ASN A 220 -17.40 7.31 -7.68
N THR A 221 -17.17 6.42 -8.64
CA THR A 221 -16.56 5.11 -8.30
C THR A 221 -15.17 5.32 -7.72
N SER A 222 -14.98 4.87 -6.47
CA SER A 222 -13.75 5.05 -5.72
C SER A 222 -13.03 3.73 -5.50
N HIS A 223 -11.72 3.75 -5.62
CA HIS A 223 -10.83 2.64 -5.30
C HIS A 223 -9.98 3.04 -4.10
N ILE A 224 -10.12 2.30 -3.00
CA ILE A 224 -9.58 2.66 -1.69
C ILE A 224 -8.78 1.48 -1.14
N LEU A 225 -7.69 1.79 -0.44
CA LEU A 225 -6.90 0.82 0.32
C LEU A 225 -6.75 1.29 1.76
N ILE A 226 -6.93 0.39 2.73
CA ILE A 226 -6.76 0.66 4.15
C ILE A 226 -5.68 -0.27 4.70
N ILE A 227 -4.71 0.31 5.40
CA ILE A 227 -3.72 -0.41 6.20
C ILE A 227 -4.09 -0.19 7.67
N GLU A 228 -4.61 -1.21 8.31
CA GLU A 228 -5.06 -1.18 9.70
C GLU A 228 -4.00 -1.86 10.58
N MET A 229 -3.70 -1.31 11.75
CA MET A 229 -2.60 -1.80 12.58
C MET A 229 -2.84 -1.46 14.06
N LYS A 230 -2.05 -2.07 14.93
CA LYS A 230 -2.05 -1.70 16.35
C LYS A 230 -1.71 -0.22 16.50
N LYS A 231 -2.44 0.47 17.38
CA LYS A 231 -2.12 1.85 17.74
C LYS A 231 -0.73 1.89 18.39
N SER A 232 0.10 2.81 17.92
CA SER A 232 1.38 3.16 18.54
C SER A 232 1.18 4.24 19.60
N ASP A 233 1.96 4.20 20.66
CA ASP A 233 1.96 5.23 21.73
C ASP A 233 2.65 6.55 21.31
N GLN A 234 2.92 6.74 20.02
CA GLN A 234 3.62 7.91 19.47
C GLN A 234 2.67 9.09 19.23
#